data_AF-A0A1W6N567-F1
#
_entry.id   AF-A0A1W6N567-F1
#
_cell.length_a   1.000
_cell.length_b   1.000
_cell.length_c   1.000
_cell.angle_alpha   90.00
_cell.angle_beta   90.00
_cell.angle_gamma   90.00
#
_symmetry.space_group_name_H-M   'P 1'
#
loop_
_entity.id
_entity.type
_entity.pdbx_description
1 polymer ?
#
loop_
_entity_poly.entity_id
_entity_poly.type
_entity_poly.pdbx_seq_one_letter_code
_entity_poly.pdbx_strand_id
1 'polypeptide(L)'
;MQEMDLLKTVIKNKETFFPSAWAKYDQIFQEGIHLLPGDRLKEIEEDYKKMEQMFFNAKAIPSMKEILLKLEEIETQLNKKLIKKP
;
A
#
# COMPACT_ATOMS: atom_id res chain seq x y z
N MET A 1 -5.25 12.86 -17.84
CA MET A 1 -4.28 13.93 -17.53
C MET A 1 -4.35 14.33 -16.04
N GLN A 2 -5.54 14.46 -15.43
CA GLN A 2 -5.70 14.94 -14.04
C GLN A 2 -5.12 14.04 -12.92
N GLU A 3 -5.11 12.71 -13.05
CA GLU A 3 -4.65 11.81 -11.97
C GLU A 3 -3.15 11.96 -11.64
N MET A 4 -2.33 12.24 -12.66
CA MET A 4 -0.87 12.39 -12.47
C MET A 4 -0.49 13.72 -11.82
N ASP A 5 -1.24 14.78 -12.10
CA ASP A 5 -0.98 16.08 -11.49
C ASP A 5 -1.47 16.11 -10.03
N LEU A 6 -2.57 15.41 -9.74
CA LEU A 6 -3.00 15.17 -8.37
C LEU A 6 -1.94 14.37 -7.59
N LEU A 7 -1.43 13.27 -8.16
CA LEU A 7 -0.39 12.46 -7.52
C LEU A 7 0.88 13.29 -7.20
N LYS A 8 1.36 14.11 -8.14
CA LYS A 8 2.50 15.01 -7.89
C LYS A 8 2.23 16.00 -6.77
N THR A 9 1.00 16.52 -6.70
CA THR A 9 0.59 17.44 -5.64
C THR A 9 0.59 16.76 -4.27
N VAL A 10 0.08 15.52 -4.20
CA VAL A 10 0.11 14.70 -2.98
C VAL A 10 1.54 14.39 -2.55
N ILE A 11 2.43 14.01 -3.48
CA ILE A 11 3.85 13.76 -3.19
C ILE A 11 4.48 15.00 -2.56
N LYS A 12 4.32 16.17 -3.17
CA LYS A 12 4.86 17.43 -2.64
C LYS A 12 4.35 17.73 -1.23
N ASN A 13 3.06 17.49 -0.97
CA ASN A 13 2.49 17.69 0.38
C ASN A 13 3.12 16.72 1.39
N LYS A 14 3.26 15.44 1.03
CA LYS A 14 3.85 14.41 1.89
C LYS A 14 5.31 14.67 2.19
N GLU A 15 6.11 15.08 1.22
CA GLU A 15 7.51 15.48 1.42
C GLU A 15 7.65 16.68 2.36
N THR A 16 6.70 17.63 2.30
CA THR A 16 6.75 18.85 3.11
C THR A 16 6.29 18.61 4.55
N PHE A 17 5.18 17.88 4.75
CA PHE A 17 4.50 17.78 6.04
C PHE A 17 4.64 16.42 6.74
N PHE A 18 5.02 15.38 6.00
CA PHE A 18 5.23 14.04 6.52
C PHE A 18 6.63 13.50 6.13
N PRO A 19 7.71 14.30 6.27
CA PRO A 19 9.04 13.83 5.92
C PRO A 19 9.41 12.64 6.80
N SER A 20 9.87 11.58 6.15
CA SER A 20 10.28 10.38 6.83
C SER A 20 11.45 9.75 6.11
N ALA A 21 12.51 9.39 6.84
CA ALA A 21 13.71 8.79 6.26
C ALA A 21 13.43 7.44 5.56
N TRP A 22 12.33 6.77 5.91
CA TRP A 22 11.90 5.51 5.29
C TRP A 22 10.91 5.70 4.14
N ALA A 23 10.40 6.92 3.91
CA ALA A 23 9.44 7.20 2.85
C ALA A 23 10.10 7.94 1.68
N LYS A 24 10.28 7.26 0.56
CA LYS A 24 10.94 7.79 -0.64
C LYS A 24 9.91 8.12 -1.72
N TYR A 25 9.17 9.21 -1.50
CA TYR A 25 8.03 9.60 -2.34
C TYR A 25 8.43 9.94 -3.79
N ASP A 26 9.67 10.40 -3.98
CA ASP A 26 10.29 10.75 -5.25
C ASP A 26 10.58 9.54 -6.14
N GLN A 27 10.83 8.37 -5.55
CA GLN A 27 11.17 7.14 -6.28
C GLN A 27 9.96 6.41 -6.89
N ILE A 28 8.73 6.85 -6.59
CA ILE A 28 7.49 6.15 -6.96
C ILE A 28 7.31 5.95 -8.48
N PHE A 29 7.92 6.82 -9.30
CA PHE A 29 7.85 6.74 -10.77
C PHE A 29 8.87 5.76 -11.37
N GLN A 30 9.87 5.35 -10.60
CA GLN A 30 10.93 4.43 -11.03
C GLN A 30 10.71 3.04 -10.41
N GLU A 31 10.49 2.99 -9.10
CA GLU A 31 10.40 1.74 -8.32
C GLU A 31 8.94 1.30 -8.09
N GLY A 32 7.97 2.20 -8.28
CA GLY A 32 6.56 1.93 -8.02
C GLY A 32 6.19 2.08 -6.54
N ILE A 33 5.07 1.46 -6.16
CA ILE A 33 4.56 1.37 -4.80
C ILE A 33 4.71 -0.06 -4.32
N HIS A 34 4.99 -0.23 -3.02
CA HIS A 34 4.92 -1.50 -2.31
C HIS A 34 3.80 -1.46 -1.28
N LEU A 35 2.82 -2.34 -1.44
CA LEU A 35 1.67 -2.52 -0.53
C LEU A 35 1.84 -3.78 0.31
N LEU A 36 2.58 -4.78 -0.19
CA LEU A 36 2.84 -6.00 0.56
C LEU A 36 3.79 -5.72 1.74
N PRO A 37 3.50 -6.29 2.92
CA PRO A 37 4.39 -6.17 4.07
C PRO A 37 5.69 -6.92 3.80
N GLY A 38 6.81 -6.33 4.20
CA GLY A 38 8.13 -6.96 4.14
C GLY A 38 8.35 -7.93 5.31
N ASP A 39 9.39 -7.68 6.08
CA ASP A 39 9.79 -8.43 7.28
C ASP A 39 8.72 -8.48 8.38
N ARG A 40 7.82 -7.49 8.43
CA ARG A 40 6.77 -7.36 9.46
C ARG A 40 5.52 -8.19 9.25
N LEU A 41 5.46 -9.05 8.22
CA LEU A 41 4.26 -9.84 7.91
C LEU A 41 3.74 -10.64 9.11
N LYS A 42 4.64 -11.27 9.88
CA LYS A 42 4.26 -12.06 11.07
C LYS A 42 3.57 -11.23 12.16
N GLU A 43 4.12 -10.05 12.47
CA GLU A 43 3.53 -9.14 13.45
C GLU A 43 2.12 -8.72 13.03
N ILE A 44 1.97 -8.38 11.75
CA ILE A 44 0.68 -7.96 11.18
C ILE A 44 -0.34 -9.11 11.22
N GLU A 45 0.07 -10.34 10.94
CA GLU A 45 -0.79 -11.53 11.05
C GLU A 45 -1.29 -11.78 12.48
N GLU A 46 -0.40 -11.63 13.47
CA GLU A 46 -0.76 -11.79 14.87
C GLU A 46 -1.72 -10.70 15.33
N ASP A 47 -1.45 -9.45 14.97
CA ASP A 47 -2.31 -8.33 15.31
C ASP A 47 -3.67 -8.41 14.61
N TYR A 48 -3.70 -8.85 13.33
CA TYR A 48 -4.95 -9.09 12.61
C TYR A 48 -5.83 -10.12 13.30
N LYS A 49 -5.24 -11.23 13.79
CA LYS A 49 -5.97 -12.25 14.56
C LYS A 49 -6.55 -11.70 15.86
N LYS A 50 -5.81 -10.85 16.57
CA LYS A 50 -6.32 -10.22 17.80
C LYS A 50 -7.52 -9.31 17.52
N MET A 51 -7.57 -8.69 16.34
CA MET A 51 -8.68 -7.84 15.93
C MET A 51 -9.95 -8.61 15.55
N GLU A 52 -9.90 -9.94 15.35
CA GLU A 52 -11.07 -10.75 14.97
C GLU A 52 -12.27 -10.54 15.91
N GLN A 53 -12.00 -10.34 17.20
CA GLN A 53 -13.03 -10.10 18.23
C GLN A 53 -13.78 -8.77 18.05
N MET A 54 -13.24 -7.82 17.28
CA MET A 54 -13.86 -6.52 17.03
C MET A 54 -14.83 -6.53 15.83
N PHE A 55 -14.90 -7.61 15.07
CA PHE A 55 -15.77 -7.70 13.90
C PHE A 55 -17.12 -8.29 14.26
N PHE A 56 -18.19 -7.58 13.91
CA PHE A 56 -19.57 -8.01 14.17
C PHE A 56 -20.00 -9.26 13.38
N ASN A 57 -19.34 -9.57 12.26
CA ASN A 57 -19.66 -10.71 11.43
C ASN A 57 -18.39 -11.49 11.06
N ALA A 58 -18.10 -12.55 11.82
CA ALA A 58 -16.94 -13.41 11.61
C ALA A 58 -16.89 -14.03 10.20
N LYS A 59 -18.03 -14.25 9.54
CA LYS A 59 -18.09 -14.83 8.19
C LYS A 59 -17.75 -13.83 7.08
N ALA A 60 -17.73 -12.54 7.39
CA ALA A 60 -17.38 -11.48 6.44
C ALA A 60 -15.92 -11.02 6.58
N ILE A 61 -15.16 -11.60 7.50
CA ILE A 61 -13.74 -11.28 7.70
C ILE A 61 -12.94 -12.02 6.62
N PRO A 62 -12.27 -11.30 5.69
CA PRO A 62 -11.39 -11.94 4.73
C PRO A 62 -10.19 -12.56 5.45
N SER A 63 -9.71 -13.69 4.98
CA SER A 63 -8.45 -14.25 5.46
C SER A 63 -7.28 -13.31 5.12
N MET A 64 -6.20 -13.36 5.91
CA MET A 64 -4.98 -12.60 5.59
C MET A 64 -4.50 -12.89 4.17
N LYS A 65 -4.58 -14.15 3.72
CA LYS A 65 -4.21 -14.54 2.36
C LYS A 65 -5.03 -13.81 1.30
N GLU A 66 -6.34 -13.69 1.48
CA GLU A 66 -7.21 -12.96 0.54
C GLU A 66 -6.87 -11.47 0.50
N ILE A 67 -6.55 -10.88 1.66
CA ILE A 67 -6.12 -9.48 1.75
C ILE A 67 -4.81 -9.29 0.99
N LEU A 68 -3.79 -10.13 1.24
CA LEU A 68 -2.49 -10.04 0.58
C LEU A 68 -2.59 -10.23 -0.93
N LEU A 69 -3.37 -11.21 -1.40
CA LEU A 69 -3.63 -11.41 -2.84
C LEU A 69 -4.29 -10.17 -3.46
N LYS A 70 -5.24 -9.55 -2.76
CA LYS A 70 -5.88 -8.34 -3.26
C LYS A 70 -4.92 -7.14 -3.29
N LEU A 71 -4.08 -7.00 -2.28
CA LEU A 71 -3.05 -5.95 -2.22
C LEU A 71 -2.03 -6.13 -3.35
N GLU A 72 -1.58 -7.35 -3.62
CA GLU A 72 -0.67 -7.67 -4.74
C GLU A 72 -1.29 -7.32 -6.10
N GLU A 73 -2.58 -7.63 -6.29
CA GLU A 73 -3.31 -7.27 -7.51
C GLU A 73 -3.36 -5.75 -7.69
N ILE A 74 -3.70 -5.00 -6.63
CA ILE A 74 -3.77 -3.54 -6.63
C ILE A 74 -2.38 -2.94 -6.89
N GLU A 75 -1.35 -3.43 -6.21
CA GLU A 75 0.05 -3.03 -6.40
C GLU A 75 0.47 -3.19 -7.86
N THR A 76 0.21 -4.37 -8.43
CA THR A 76 0.51 -4.66 -9.85
C THR A 76 -0.21 -3.69 -10.79
N GLN A 77 -1.50 -3.40 -10.54
CA GLN A 77 -2.28 -2.49 -11.37
C GLN A 77 -1.79 -1.04 -11.28
N LEU A 78 -1.42 -0.59 -10.08
CA LEU A 78 -0.86 0.75 -9.85
C LEU A 78 0.51 0.88 -10.51
N ASN A 79 1.40 -0.09 -10.29
CA ASN A 79 2.76 -0.05 -10.80
C ASN A 79 2.80 -0.08 -12.34
N LYS A 80 1.86 -0.76 -13.00
CA LYS A 80 1.69 -0.67 -14.47
C LYS A 80 1.38 0.75 -14.97
N LYS A 81 0.70 1.58 -14.17
CA LYS A 81 0.36 2.97 -14.52
C LYS A 81 1.46 3.95 -14.13
N LEU A 82 2.17 3.66 -13.03
CA LEU A 82 3.18 4.54 -12.44
C LEU A 82 4.55 4.38 -13.11
N ILE A 83 4.97 3.14 -13.35
CA ILE A 83 6.25 2.81 -13.95
C ILE A 83 6.07 2.80 -15.46
N LYS A 84 6.57 3.84 -16.13
CA LYS A 84 6.66 3.82 -17.60
C LYS A 84 7.76 2.84 -17.98
N LYS A 85 7.39 1.74 -18.64
CA LYS A 85 8.37 0.91 -19.36
C LYS A 85 9.12 1.79 -20.38
N PRO A 86 10.43 1.60 -20.54
CA PRO A 86 11.17 2.20 -21.65
C PRO A 86 10.60 1.77 -23.00
#